data_AF-A0A158I760-F1
#
_entry.id   AF-A0A158I760-F1
#
_cell.length_a   1.000
_cell.length_b   1.000
_cell.length_c   1.000
_cell.angle_alpha   90.00
_cell.angle_beta   90.00
_cell.angle_gamma   90.00
#
_symmetry.space_group_name_H-M   'P 1'
#
loop_
_entity.id
_entity.type
_entity.pdbx_description
1 polymer ?
#
loop_
_entity_poly.entity_id
_entity_poly.type
_entity_poly.pdbx_seq_one_letter_code
_entity_poly.pdbx_strand_id
1 'polypeptide(L)' 'MIQGKTNLPYTGDADYDFVAQMTPLYQGAVDVAKVELQYGKDPELRKLAQSMVYSQQAQLNFMRTWLQTHQPAPTSKQ' A
#
# COMPACT_ATOMS: atom_id res chain seq x y z
N MET A 1 11.13 13.32 -9.32
CA MET A 1 9.69 13.64 -9.43
C MET A 1 8.91 12.44 -8.94
N ILE A 2 8.37 12.47 -7.72
CA ILE A 2 7.48 11.41 -7.22
C ILE A 2 6.07 11.76 -7.70
N GLN A 3 5.66 11.24 -8.85
CA GLN A 3 4.26 11.31 -9.30
C GLN A 3 3.55 10.01 -8.92
N GLY A 4 3.17 9.90 -7.65
CA GLY A 4 2.17 8.95 -7.18
C GLY A 4 0.81 9.62 -7.12
N LYS A 5 0.27 10.07 -8.26
CA LYS A 5 -1.12 10.54 -8.33
C LYS A 5 -2.04 9.31 -8.34
N THR A 6 -2.32 8.72 -7.19
CA THR A 6 -3.49 7.84 -7.06
C THR A 6 -4.68 8.71 -6.72
N ASN A 7 -5.12 9.51 -7.70
CA ASN A 7 -6.45 10.08 -7.68
C ASN A 7 -7.41 9.02 -8.23
N LEU A 8 -7.43 7.83 -7.61
CA LEU A 8 -8.45 6.83 -7.90
C LEU A 8 -9.77 7.47 -7.46
N PRO A 9 -10.72 7.69 -8.38
CA PRO A 9 -12.01 8.24 -7.99
C PRO A 9 -12.64 7.27 -6.99
N TYR A 10 -13.13 7.82 -5.87
CA TYR A 10 -13.86 7.04 -4.88
C TYR A 10 -15.03 6.34 -5.53
N THR A 11 -15.14 5.04 -5.29
CA THR A 11 -16.23 4.21 -5.79
C THR A 11 -17.49 4.38 -4.94
N GLY A 12 -17.33 4.87 -3.69
CA GLY A 12 -18.40 4.96 -2.71
C GLY A 12 -18.55 3.70 -1.86
N ASP A 13 -17.76 2.67 -2.15
CA ASP A 13 -17.54 1.50 -1.30
C ASP A 13 -16.30 1.76 -0.43
N ALA A 14 -16.53 1.96 0.88
CA ALA A 14 -15.48 2.32 1.82
C ALA A 14 -14.40 1.22 1.95
N ASP A 15 -14.78 -0.05 1.89
CA ASP A 15 -13.84 -1.16 2.00
C ASP A 15 -12.97 -1.23 0.74
N TYR A 16 -13.60 -1.12 -0.43
CA TYR A 16 -12.89 -1.09 -1.70
C TYR A 16 -11.94 0.10 -1.80
N ASP A 17 -12.43 1.30 -1.47
CA ASP A 17 -11.66 2.53 -1.54
C ASP A 17 -10.48 2.51 -0.54
N PHE A 18 -10.68 1.94 0.66
CA PHE A 18 -9.60 1.74 1.62
C PHE A 18 -8.50 0.84 1.05
N VAL A 19 -8.85 -0.35 0.56
CA VAL A 19 -7.85 -1.30 0.04
C VAL A 19 -7.15 -0.76 -1.21
N ALA A 20 -7.91 -0.11 -2.10
CA ALA A 20 -7.40 0.50 -3.32
C ALA A 20 -6.40 1.64 -3.05
N GLN A 21 -6.63 2.45 -2.01
CA GLN A 21 -5.73 3.53 -1.63
C GLN A 21 -4.53 3.06 -0.80
N MET A 22 -4.70 2.06 0.06
CA MET A 22 -3.63 1.55 0.92
C MET A 22 -2.59 0.72 0.15
N THR A 23 -3.02 0.00 -0.90
CA THR A 23 -2.12 -0.81 -1.74
C THR A 23 -0.94 0.00 -2.31
N PRO A 24 -1.14 1.13 -3.04
CA PRO A 24 -0.03 1.92 -3.57
C PRO A 24 0.78 2.63 -2.48
N LEU A 25 0.16 3.03 -1.37
CA LEU A 25 0.87 3.63 -0.24
C LEU A 25 1.88 2.65 0.38
N TYR A 26 1.46 1.42 0.64
CA TYR A 26 2.34 0.35 1.14
C TYR A 26 3.40 -0.06 0.13
N GLN A 27 3.08 -0.08 -1.16
CA GLN A 27 4.10 -0.34 -2.17
C GLN A 27 5.20 0.73 -2.15
N GLY A 28 4.82 2.01 -2.09
CA GLY A 28 5.79 3.10 -1.99
C GLY A 28 6.63 3.04 -0.71
N ALA A 29 6.03 2.69 0.42
CA ALA A 29 6.75 2.54 1.68
C ALA A 29 7.72 1.34 1.66
N VAL A 30 7.36 0.22 1.04
CA VAL A 30 8.29 -0.91 0.78
C VAL A 30 9.45 -0.47 -0.12
N ASP A 31 9.17 0.29 -1.17
CA ASP A 31 10.20 0.73 -2.11
C ASP A 31 11.22 1.66 -1.44
N VAL A 32 10.77 2.61 -0.61
CA VAL A 32 11.66 3.48 0.18
C VAL A 32 12.42 2.67 1.24
N ALA A 33 11.78 1.71 1.91
CA ALA A 33 12.46 0.85 2.88
C ALA A 33 13.58 0.03 2.22
N LYS A 34 13.38 -0.48 0.99
CA LYS A 34 14.44 -1.18 0.24
C LYS A 34 15.62 -0.26 -0.08
N VAL A 35 15.38 1.01 -0.40
CA VAL A 35 16.44 2.01 -0.59
C VAL A 35 17.24 2.19 0.70
N GLU A 36 16.60 2.31 1.86
CA GLU A 36 17.29 2.39 3.16
C GLU A 36 18.13 1.13 3.44
N LEU A 37 17.63 -0.06 3.12
CA LEU A 37 18.39 -1.30 3.29
C LEU A 37 19.61 -1.39 2.37
N GLN A 38 19.52 -0.80 1.18
CA GLN A 38 20.60 -0.83 0.20
C GLN A 38 21.68 0.23 0.45
N TYR A 39 21.28 1.45 0.85
CA TYR A 39 22.17 2.60 0.91
C TYR A 39 22.31 3.23 2.29
N GLY A 40 21.36 2.98 3.18
CA GLY A 40 21.34 3.48 4.55
C GLY A 40 22.42 2.84 5.43
N LYS A 41 22.90 3.61 6.40
CA LYS A 41 24.03 3.23 7.27
C LYS A 41 23.66 3.18 8.75
N ASP A 42 22.54 3.79 9.14
CA ASP A 42 22.09 3.79 10.51
C ASP A 42 21.48 2.42 10.87
N PRO A 43 21.98 1.73 11.91
CA PRO A 43 21.53 0.38 12.24
C PRO A 43 20.07 0.33 12.72
N GLU A 44 19.56 1.38 13.38
CA GLU A 44 18.18 1.43 13.85
C GLU A 44 17.22 1.66 12.69
N LEU A 45 17.55 2.57 11.77
CA LEU A 45 16.74 2.82 10.58
C LEU A 45 16.72 1.61 9.64
N ARG A 46 17.84 0.91 9.49
CA ARG A 46 17.89 -0.34 8.73
C ARG A 46 17.01 -1.42 9.36
N LYS A 47 17.00 -1.54 10.69
CA LYS A 47 16.10 -2.47 11.40
C LYS A 47 14.64 -2.12 11.18
N LEU A 48 14.28 -0.84 11.26
CA LEU A 48 12.94 -0.36 10.94
C LEU A 48 12.55 -0.72 9.50
N ALA A 49 13.43 -0.46 8.53
CA ALA A 49 13.20 -0.77 7.13
C ALA A 49 12.98 -2.28 6.88
N GLN A 50 13.72 -3.17 7.56
CA GLN A 50 13.48 -4.61 7.49
C GLN A 50 12.07 -4.98 7.99
N SER A 51 11.65 -4.42 9.14
CA SER A 51 10.31 -4.67 9.69
C SER A 51 9.20 -4.12 8.79
N MET A 52 9.41 -2.95 8.16
CA MET A 52 8.48 -2.38 7.19
C MET A 52 8.32 -3.28 5.96
N VAL A 53 9.43 -3.76 5.36
CA VAL A 53 9.37 -4.67 4.20
C VAL A 53 8.59 -5.93 4.55
N TYR A 54 8.88 -6.57 5.69
CA TYR A 54 8.20 -7.81 6.08
C TYR A 54 6.69 -7.61 6.28
N SER A 55 6.31 -6.63 7.10
CA SER A 55 4.90 -6.38 7.45
C SER A 55 4.07 -5.91 6.26
N GLN A 56 4.58 -4.96 5.47
CA GLN A 56 3.83 -4.37 4.37
C GLN A 56 3.78 -5.31 3.16
N GLN A 57 4.76 -6.18 2.95
CA GLN A 57 4.68 -7.18 1.87
C GLN A 57 3.55 -8.19 2.11
N ALA A 58 3.33 -8.61 3.35
CA ALA A 58 2.21 -9.48 3.71
C ALA A 58 0.86 -8.77 3.48
N GLN A 59 0.76 -7.49 3.89
CA GLN A 59 -0.44 -6.67 3.68
C GLN A 59 -0.71 -6.44 2.19
N LEU A 60 0.31 -6.16 1.38
CA LEU A 60 0.19 -6.02 -0.07
C LEU A 60 -0.35 -7.29 -0.74
N ASN A 61 0.14 -8.47 -0.32
CA ASN A 61 -0.33 -9.73 -0.87
C ASN A 61 -1.82 -9.96 -0.55
N PHE A 62 -2.22 -9.68 0.69
CA PHE A 62 -3.61 -9.72 1.09
C PHE A 62 -4.47 -8.74 0.28
N MET A 63 -4.10 -7.47 0.24
CA MET A 63 -4.87 -6.41 -0.42
C MET A 63 -5.01 -6.63 -1.92
N ARG A 64 -3.94 -7.10 -2.59
CA ARG A 64 -4.00 -7.46 -4.02
C ARG A 64 -4.95 -8.61 -4.28
N THR A 65 -4.92 -9.64 -3.44
CA THR A 65 -5.83 -10.78 -3.54
C THR A 65 -7.27 -10.35 -3.28
N TRP A 66 -7.46 -9.46 -2.30
CA TRP A 66 -8.77 -8.93 -1.95
C TRP A 66 -9.37 -8.13 -3.12
N LEU A 67 -8.61 -7.22 -3.73
CA LEU A 67 -9.06 -6.43 -4.90
C LEU A 67 -9.37 -7.27 -6.14
N GLN A 68 -8.74 -8.44 -6.28
CA GLN A 68 -9.04 -9.37 -7.38
C GLN A 68 -10.36 -10.13 -7.18
N THR A 69 -10.80 -10.27 -5.94
CA THR A 69 -11.96 -11.08 -5.55
C THR A 69 -13.19 -10.24 -5.20
N HIS A 70 -13.02 -8.93 -5.03
CA HIS A 70 -14.08 -8.00 -4.64
C HIS A 70 -14.19 -6.88 -5.68
N GLN A 71 -15.39 -6.70 -6.23
CA GLN A 71 -15.75 -5.52 -7.02
C GLN A 71 -16.39 -4.48 -6.09
N PRO A 72 -16.21 -3.17 -6.37
CA PRO A 72 -16.84 -2.14 -5.55
C PRO A 72 -18.36 -2.34 -5.59
N ALA A 73 -18.99 -2.33 -4.41
CA ALA A 73 -20.43 -2.45 -4.32
C ALA A 73 -21.11 -1.27 -5.04
N PRO A 74 -22.19 -1.50 -5.81
CA PRO A 74 -22.95 -0.40 -6.38
C PRO A 74 -23.50 0.45 -5.24
N THR A 75 -23.20 1.74 -5.27
CA THR A 75 -23.72 2.70 -4.30
C THR A 75 -25.24 2.63 -4.26
N SER A 76 -25.79 2.20 -3.13
CA SER A 76 -27.19 2.47 -2.83
C SER A 76 -27.32 3.98 -2.71
N LYS A 77 -27.94 4.61 -3.71
CA LYS A 77 -28.47 5.96 -3.56
C LYS A 77 -29.44 5.92 -2.39
N GLN A 78 -29.03 6.41 -1.23
CA GLN A 78 -29.97 6.93 -0.24
C GLN A 78 -30.31 8.36 -0.62
#